data_AF-A0A9D8JFV7-F1
#
_entry.id   AF-A0A9D8JFV7-F1
#
_cell.length_a   1.000
_cell.length_b   1.000
_cell.length_c   1.000
_cell.angle_alpha   90.00
_cell.angle_beta   90.00
_cell.angle_gamma   90.00
#
_symmetry.space_group_name_H-M   'P 1'
#
loop_
_entity.id
_entity.type
_entity.pdbx_description
1 polymer ?
#
loop_
_entity_poly.entity_id
_entity_poly.type
_entity_poly.pdbx_seq_one_letter_code
_entity_poly.pdbx_strand_id
1 'polypeptide(L)'
;MRLSQVSPENHDLLSKVKHPGFTPGARDIDQLCLLLGVVEEPEATFVARALLRAGAAAVAAVVRHLSASVRPARSRLTELAGKLLAQHEDPVLRALIFSLLGDKDFKAKLNAIAALGRLPGPESEAALLRLLATPGQRDEVKKAVIRALAKVGREDAARHMESVSSDAFQGLAAKAQLIIQREVKRQEGGRIRGDLQLPSAVPVWLRCRRGLEDLLVAEAREKGWLDASKVGEGIVQISHDGNLDKLWGCRISITFSLPVPFMTPDGSLAALATTLGAKPVIALLSALTDGPVRYRLQLPQLSNAAKWQAVKMLSDAVPELVNDPRSSLWEIGQCQVGGRWFLDLRPKALADPRFSYRLSDVPAASHPSIAAALARLAAVG
;
A
#
# COMPACT_ATOMS: atom_id res chain seq x y z
N MET A 1 30.94 22.00 16.64
CA MET A 1 30.86 23.12 17.61
C MET A 1 30.00 22.62 18.76
N ARG A 2 30.51 22.46 19.98
CA ARG A 2 29.73 21.89 21.09
C ARG A 2 28.62 22.88 21.50
N LEU A 3 27.49 22.38 22.00
CA LEU A 3 26.32 23.15 22.49
C LEU A 3 26.68 24.32 23.43
N SER A 4 27.88 24.33 24.02
CA SER A 4 28.43 25.38 24.86
C SER A 4 28.73 26.72 24.15
N GLN A 5 28.52 26.85 22.84
CA GLN A 5 28.64 28.13 22.10
C GLN A 5 27.30 28.65 21.55
N VAL A 6 26.19 28.06 21.99
CA VAL A 6 24.84 28.45 21.57
C VAL A 6 24.33 29.54 22.50
N SER A 7 23.93 30.70 21.97
CA SER A 7 23.46 31.86 22.76
C SER A 7 22.34 31.48 23.76
N PRO A 8 22.13 32.24 24.85
CA PRO A 8 21.06 31.96 25.81
C PRO A 8 19.67 31.90 25.16
N GLU A 9 19.41 32.78 24.18
CA GLU A 9 18.17 32.81 23.39
C GLU A 9 17.95 31.51 22.60
N ASN A 10 19.03 30.93 22.07
CA ASN A 10 18.96 29.66 21.35
C ASN A 10 18.73 28.47 22.31
N HIS A 11 19.20 28.54 23.55
CA HIS A 11 18.91 27.51 24.55
C HIS A 11 17.43 27.48 24.94
N ASP A 12 16.81 28.65 25.12
CA ASP A 12 15.37 28.77 25.35
C ASP A 12 14.58 28.22 24.14
N LEU A 13 14.95 28.62 22.93
CA LEU A 13 14.30 28.15 21.71
C LEU A 13 14.44 26.62 21.51
N LEU A 14 15.61 26.05 21.82
CA LEU A 14 15.83 24.60 21.78
C LEU A 14 15.02 23.84 22.84
N SER A 15 14.72 24.48 23.98
CA SER A 15 13.84 23.91 24.99
C SER A 15 12.38 23.93 24.52
N LYS A 16 11.95 25.01 23.87
CA LYS A 16 10.61 25.15 23.28
C LYS A 16 10.31 24.10 22.21
N VAL A 17 11.24 23.83 21.29
CA VAL A 17 11.00 22.86 20.19
C VAL A 17 10.80 21.41 20.66
N LYS A 18 11.23 21.07 21.88
CA LYS A 18 10.98 19.75 22.48
C LYS A 18 9.50 19.54 22.82
N HIS A 19 8.74 20.62 23.00
CA HIS A 19 7.29 20.53 23.24
C HIS A 19 6.54 20.23 21.93
N PRO A 20 5.72 19.15 21.88
CA PRO A 20 5.00 18.74 20.66
C PRO A 20 4.01 19.78 20.10
N GLY A 21 3.55 20.72 20.92
CA GLY A 21 2.60 21.78 20.52
C GLY A 21 3.24 23.10 20.09
N PHE A 22 4.56 23.28 20.24
CA PHE A 22 5.23 24.54 19.95
C PHE A 22 5.25 24.89 18.45
N THR A 23 4.52 25.91 18.03
CA THR A 23 4.59 26.43 16.65
C THR A 23 5.43 27.71 16.65
N PRO A 24 6.56 27.76 15.93
CA PRO A 24 7.47 28.90 15.98
C PRO A 24 6.88 30.13 15.28
N GLY A 25 7.15 31.32 15.84
CA GLY A 25 6.85 32.60 15.19
C GLY A 25 7.86 32.94 14.08
N ALA A 26 7.61 34.03 13.33
CA ALA A 26 8.46 34.41 12.19
C ALA A 26 9.95 34.56 12.54
N ARG A 27 10.27 35.18 13.69
CA ARG A 27 11.67 35.33 14.16
C ARG A 27 12.28 33.98 14.55
N ASP A 28 11.51 33.13 15.20
CA ASP A 28 11.96 31.79 15.59
C ASP A 28 12.26 30.93 14.37
N ILE A 29 11.47 31.02 13.29
CA ILE A 29 11.67 30.26 12.05
C ILE A 29 13.06 30.51 11.46
N ASP A 30 13.45 31.78 11.32
CA ASP A 30 14.77 32.15 10.79
C ASP A 30 15.89 31.58 11.68
N GLN A 31 15.75 31.71 12.99
CA GLN A 31 16.74 31.22 13.95
C GLN A 31 16.83 29.69 13.96
N LEU A 32 15.69 28.99 13.85
CA LEU A 32 15.62 27.53 13.77
C LEU A 32 16.29 27.00 12.49
N CYS A 33 16.19 27.72 11.37
CA CYS A 33 16.89 27.35 10.13
C CYS A 33 18.42 27.41 10.30
N LEU A 34 18.93 28.43 11.00
CA LEU A 34 20.35 28.52 11.36
C LEU A 34 20.77 27.40 12.31
N LEU A 35 19.94 27.09 13.31
CA LEU A 35 20.21 26.05 14.30
C LEU A 35 20.39 24.67 13.66
N LEU A 36 19.68 24.34 12.57
CA LEU A 36 19.87 23.09 11.84
C LEU A 36 21.30 22.85 11.36
N GLY A 37 22.11 23.89 11.20
CA GLY A 37 23.52 23.78 10.82
C GLY A 37 24.49 23.47 11.97
N VAL A 38 24.07 23.69 13.22
CA VAL A 38 24.97 23.66 14.38
C VAL A 38 24.56 22.64 15.44
N VAL A 39 23.27 22.30 15.55
CA VAL A 39 22.79 21.34 16.54
C VAL A 39 22.97 19.90 16.06
N GLU A 40 23.17 18.98 16.99
CA GLU A 40 23.27 17.55 16.70
C GLU A 40 21.92 16.84 16.87
N GLU A 41 21.89 15.53 16.67
CA GLU A 41 20.74 14.72 17.06
C GLU A 41 20.72 14.53 18.59
N PRO A 42 19.53 14.51 19.24
CA PRO A 42 18.18 14.56 18.64
C PRO A 42 17.62 15.98 18.39
N GLU A 43 18.32 17.05 18.80
CA GLU A 43 17.86 18.43 18.68
C GLU A 43 17.50 18.83 17.25
N ALA A 44 18.31 18.43 16.26
CA ALA A 44 18.06 18.70 14.85
C ALA A 44 16.69 18.16 14.38
N THR A 45 16.31 16.97 14.86
CA THR A 45 14.99 16.39 14.58
C THR A 45 13.86 17.21 15.19
N PHE A 46 14.01 17.73 16.41
CA PHE A 46 12.99 18.60 17.04
C PHE A 46 12.84 19.93 16.31
N VAL A 47 13.97 20.56 15.94
CA VAL A 47 14.00 21.79 15.14
C VAL A 47 13.29 21.60 13.80
N ALA A 48 13.62 20.54 13.06
CA ALA A 48 12.97 20.25 11.78
C ALA A 48 11.46 20.02 11.93
N ARG A 49 11.01 19.35 12.99
CA ARG A 49 9.57 19.15 13.28
C ARG A 49 8.86 20.44 13.64
N ALA A 50 9.51 21.36 14.37
CA ALA A 50 8.95 22.69 14.64
C ALA A 50 8.78 23.51 13.36
N LEU A 51 9.80 23.52 12.49
CA LEU A 51 9.72 24.19 11.19
C LEU A 51 8.65 23.58 10.27
N LEU A 52 8.47 22.26 10.27
CA LEU A 52 7.38 21.62 9.53
C LEU A 52 6.00 22.05 10.02
N ARG A 53 5.83 22.20 11.34
CA ARG A 53 4.55 22.65 11.92
C ARG A 53 4.20 24.10 11.59
N ALA A 54 5.20 24.95 11.38
CA ALA A 54 4.98 26.30 10.87
C ALA A 54 4.48 26.32 9.41
N GLY A 55 4.60 25.22 8.68
CA GLY A 55 4.01 25.04 7.34
C GLY A 55 4.46 26.11 6.36
N ALA A 56 3.50 26.72 5.66
CA ALA A 56 3.74 27.76 4.63
C ALA A 56 4.58 28.95 5.15
N ALA A 57 4.45 29.32 6.43
CA ALA A 57 5.23 30.42 7.01
C ALA A 57 6.75 30.14 7.02
N ALA A 58 7.16 28.86 7.03
CA ALA A 58 8.57 28.48 7.00
C ALA A 58 9.19 28.48 5.60
N VAL A 59 8.39 28.46 4.52
CA VAL A 59 8.87 28.26 3.15
C VAL A 59 9.90 29.31 2.73
N ALA A 60 9.58 30.59 2.89
CA ALA A 60 10.47 31.69 2.48
C ALA A 60 11.81 31.67 3.24
N ALA A 61 11.79 31.36 4.54
CA ALA A 61 13.01 31.22 5.33
C ALA A 61 13.83 30.02 4.88
N VAL A 62 13.20 28.85 4.68
CA VAL A 62 13.89 27.63 4.23
C VAL A 62 14.54 27.85 2.86
N VAL A 63 13.88 28.50 1.91
CA VAL A 63 14.47 28.86 0.59
C VAL A 63 15.73 29.70 0.77
N ARG A 64 15.65 30.75 1.58
CA ARG A 64 16.76 31.68 1.82
C ARG A 64 17.96 30.97 2.45
N HIS A 65 17.73 30.23 3.54
CA HIS A 65 18.78 29.54 4.28
C HIS A 65 19.36 28.36 3.49
N LEU A 66 18.54 27.59 2.78
CA LEU A 66 19.01 26.48 1.94
C LEU A 66 19.94 26.99 0.83
N SER A 67 19.60 28.10 0.19
CA SER A 67 20.43 28.71 -0.86
C SER A 67 21.84 29.09 -0.38
N ALA A 68 21.95 29.59 0.85
CA ALA A 68 23.23 29.98 1.46
C ALA A 68 23.94 28.84 2.23
N SER A 69 23.30 27.68 2.37
CA SER A 69 23.77 26.63 3.29
C SER A 69 24.92 25.79 2.75
N VAL A 70 25.78 25.36 3.68
CA VAL A 70 26.84 24.35 3.50
C VAL A 70 26.60 23.15 4.43
N ARG A 71 27.50 22.17 4.43
CA ARG A 71 27.43 21.02 5.35
C ARG A 71 27.53 21.47 6.83
N PRO A 72 26.76 20.88 7.76
CA PRO A 72 25.73 19.85 7.58
C PRO A 72 24.32 20.39 7.25
N ALA A 73 24.11 21.71 7.40
CA ALA A 73 22.82 22.39 7.22
C ALA A 73 22.15 22.08 5.88
N ARG A 74 22.93 22.07 4.79
CA ARG A 74 22.45 21.88 3.42
C ARG A 74 21.60 20.62 3.26
N SER A 75 22.10 19.49 3.75
CA SER A 75 21.37 18.22 3.69
C SER A 75 20.07 18.23 4.53
N ARG A 76 20.09 18.81 5.73
CA ARG A 76 18.95 18.87 6.65
C ARG A 76 17.86 19.81 6.11
N LEU A 77 18.25 20.99 5.62
CA LEU A 77 17.36 21.95 5.00
C LEU A 77 16.77 21.40 3.69
N THR A 78 17.52 20.61 2.91
CA THR A 78 16.98 19.93 1.72
C THR A 78 15.89 18.91 2.09
N GLU A 79 16.10 18.13 3.15
CA GLU A 79 15.09 17.17 3.62
C GLU A 79 13.82 17.89 4.10
N LEU A 80 13.99 18.97 4.86
CA LEU A 80 12.88 19.82 5.32
C LEU A 80 12.12 20.44 4.14
N ALA A 81 12.84 21.03 3.18
CA ALA A 81 12.29 21.61 1.96
C ALA A 81 11.43 20.60 1.19
N GLY A 82 11.92 19.36 1.01
CA GLY A 82 11.17 18.31 0.35
C GLY A 82 9.89 17.88 1.07
N LYS A 83 9.86 17.97 2.41
CA LYS A 83 8.65 17.68 3.21
C LYS A 83 7.66 18.84 3.19
N LEU A 84 8.13 20.09 3.25
CA LEU A 84 7.30 21.28 3.12
C LEU A 84 6.63 21.34 1.74
N LEU A 85 7.39 21.07 0.67
CA LEU A 85 6.87 21.10 -0.70
C LEU A 85 5.79 20.04 -0.96
N ALA A 86 5.80 18.93 -0.21
CA ALA A 86 4.74 17.91 -0.29
C ALA A 86 3.43 18.34 0.41
N GLN A 87 3.46 19.41 1.21
CA GLN A 87 2.31 19.95 1.94
C GLN A 87 1.87 21.31 1.41
N HIS A 88 2.80 22.06 0.81
CA HIS A 88 2.62 23.43 0.33
C HIS A 88 3.31 23.58 -1.03
N GLU A 89 2.53 23.73 -2.09
CA GLU A 89 3.08 23.99 -3.42
C GLU A 89 3.71 25.39 -3.46
N ASP A 90 5.03 25.43 -3.71
CA ASP A 90 5.78 26.68 -3.89
C ASP A 90 6.74 26.52 -5.08
N PRO A 91 6.61 27.32 -6.15
CA PRO A 91 7.44 27.20 -7.34
C PRO A 91 8.94 27.44 -7.10
N VAL A 92 9.29 28.32 -6.15
CA VAL A 92 10.69 28.67 -5.86
C VAL A 92 11.37 27.52 -5.12
N LEU A 93 10.70 26.98 -4.10
CA LEU A 93 11.15 25.81 -3.36
C LEU A 93 11.24 24.58 -4.27
N ARG A 94 10.29 24.43 -5.20
CA ARG A 94 10.35 23.39 -6.24
C ARG A 94 11.59 23.53 -7.09
N ALA A 95 11.81 24.69 -7.73
CA ALA A 95 12.99 24.93 -8.56
C ALA A 95 14.30 24.68 -7.80
N LEU A 96 14.35 25.06 -6.51
CA LEU A 96 15.49 24.80 -5.65
C LEU A 96 15.73 23.29 -5.41
N ILE A 97 14.68 22.49 -5.17
CA ILE A 97 14.83 21.02 -5.04
C ILE A 97 15.36 20.40 -6.34
N PHE A 98 14.90 20.84 -7.50
CA PHE A 98 15.38 20.35 -8.80
C PHE A 98 16.87 20.69 -9.02
N SER A 99 17.32 21.89 -8.65
CA SER A 99 18.73 22.28 -8.81
C SER A 99 19.68 21.42 -7.95
N LEU A 100 19.20 20.92 -6.80
CA LEU A 100 19.98 20.09 -5.88
C LEU A 100 20.26 18.66 -6.38
N LEU A 101 19.69 18.23 -7.52
CA LEU A 101 20.10 16.97 -8.16
C LEU A 101 21.57 17.00 -8.64
N GLY A 102 22.08 18.20 -8.94
CA GLY A 102 23.48 18.44 -9.31
C GLY A 102 24.41 18.70 -8.12
N ASP A 103 23.90 18.69 -6.89
CA ASP A 103 24.62 19.28 -5.76
C ASP A 103 25.96 18.62 -5.43
N LYS A 104 26.93 19.42 -4.96
CA LYS A 104 28.24 18.94 -4.49
C LYS A 104 28.11 18.21 -3.15
N ASP A 105 27.17 18.62 -2.30
CA ASP A 105 26.85 17.88 -1.10
C ASP A 105 26.04 16.62 -1.44
N PHE A 106 26.74 15.49 -1.41
CA PHE A 106 26.17 14.17 -1.63
C PHE A 106 24.90 13.87 -0.83
N LYS A 107 24.82 14.26 0.46
CA LYS A 107 23.64 13.97 1.28
C LYS A 107 22.45 14.85 0.89
N ALA A 108 22.71 16.12 0.54
CA ALA A 108 21.69 17.01 -0.01
C ALA A 108 21.14 16.46 -1.35
N LYS A 109 22.01 15.99 -2.25
CA LYS A 109 21.60 15.33 -3.50
C LYS A 109 20.68 14.14 -3.27
N LEU A 110 21.03 13.24 -2.36
CA LEU A 110 20.19 12.08 -2.01
C LEU A 110 18.82 12.52 -1.43
N ASN A 111 18.81 13.56 -0.60
CA ASN A 111 17.58 14.11 -0.04
C ASN A 111 16.70 14.78 -1.09
N ALA A 112 17.29 15.45 -2.09
CA ALA A 112 16.57 16.02 -3.23
C ALA A 112 15.91 14.92 -4.09
N ILE A 113 16.63 13.83 -4.39
CA ILE A 113 16.07 12.66 -5.08
C ILE A 113 14.88 12.08 -4.30
N ALA A 114 15.03 11.93 -2.98
CA ALA A 114 13.96 11.45 -2.12
C ALA A 114 12.76 12.41 -2.08
N ALA A 115 13.01 13.73 -2.13
CA ALA A 115 11.97 14.76 -2.23
C ALA A 115 11.17 14.64 -3.52
N LEU A 116 11.84 14.54 -4.68
CA LEU A 116 11.18 14.33 -5.97
C LEU A 116 10.35 13.05 -6.01
N GLY A 117 10.79 11.97 -5.34
CA GLY A 117 10.01 10.75 -5.16
C GLY A 117 8.75 10.89 -4.30
N ARG A 118 8.42 12.09 -3.79
CA ARG A 118 7.16 12.44 -3.13
C ARG A 118 6.32 13.43 -3.94
N LEU A 119 6.85 13.95 -5.05
CA LEU A 119 6.22 14.95 -5.90
C LEU A 119 5.83 14.28 -7.22
N PRO A 120 4.64 13.67 -7.32
CA PRO A 120 4.22 12.99 -8.54
C PRO A 120 4.09 13.99 -9.70
N GLY A 121 4.53 13.59 -10.89
CA GLY A 121 4.40 14.41 -12.09
C GLY A 121 5.47 14.10 -13.13
N PRO A 122 5.19 14.40 -14.42
CA PRO A 122 6.10 14.10 -15.53
C PRO A 122 7.45 14.81 -15.39
N GLU A 123 7.48 16.02 -14.80
CA GLU A 123 8.73 16.76 -14.58
C GLU A 123 9.68 16.04 -13.61
N SER A 124 9.16 15.53 -12.49
CA SER A 124 9.93 14.76 -11.50
C SER A 124 10.46 13.47 -12.11
N GLU A 125 9.61 12.75 -12.84
CA GLU A 125 9.97 11.52 -13.55
C GLU A 125 11.09 11.78 -14.57
N ALA A 126 10.93 12.78 -15.44
CA ALA A 126 11.93 13.14 -16.45
C ALA A 126 13.26 13.57 -15.83
N ALA A 127 13.26 14.32 -14.72
CA ALA A 127 14.49 14.71 -14.03
C ALA A 127 15.21 13.51 -13.40
N LEU A 128 14.47 12.59 -12.78
CA LEU A 128 15.02 11.37 -12.20
C LEU A 128 15.58 10.43 -13.28
N LEU A 129 14.89 10.25 -14.41
CA LEU A 129 15.38 9.46 -15.54
C LEU A 129 16.65 10.05 -16.14
N ARG A 130 16.71 11.38 -16.36
CA ARG A 130 17.93 12.06 -16.81
C ARG A 130 19.09 11.87 -15.86
N LEU A 131 18.84 11.95 -14.55
CA LEU A 131 19.88 11.72 -13.54
C LEU A 131 20.38 10.27 -13.57
N LEU A 132 19.49 9.30 -13.74
CA LEU A 132 19.86 7.88 -13.85
C LEU A 132 20.70 7.59 -15.09
N ALA A 133 20.36 8.23 -16.23
CA ALA A 133 21.08 8.11 -17.49
C ALA A 133 22.44 8.83 -17.51
N THR A 134 22.70 9.70 -16.53
CA THR A 134 23.99 10.41 -16.46
C THR A 134 25.13 9.43 -16.17
N PRO A 135 26.18 9.38 -17.01
CA PRO A 135 27.32 8.49 -16.78
C PRO A 135 28.05 8.81 -15.46
N GLY A 136 28.66 7.78 -14.85
CA GLY A 136 29.50 7.95 -13.67
C GLY A 136 28.76 8.24 -12.36
N GLN A 137 27.43 8.13 -12.32
CA GLN A 137 26.69 8.22 -11.06
C GLN A 137 27.08 7.10 -10.10
N ARG A 138 27.22 7.45 -8.82
CA ARG A 138 27.48 6.48 -7.74
C ARG A 138 26.27 5.56 -7.54
N ASP A 139 26.53 4.34 -7.09
CA ASP A 139 25.49 3.33 -6.91
C ASP A 139 24.40 3.74 -5.91
N GLU A 140 24.74 4.51 -4.87
CA GLU A 140 23.73 5.02 -3.93
C GLU A 140 22.79 6.03 -4.58
N VAL A 141 23.30 6.85 -5.51
CA VAL A 141 22.47 7.78 -6.30
C VAL A 141 21.54 6.98 -7.18
N LYS A 142 22.05 5.99 -7.93
CA LYS A 142 21.23 5.10 -8.76
C LYS A 142 20.16 4.40 -7.95
N LYS A 143 20.51 3.82 -6.78
CA LYS A 143 19.56 3.19 -5.85
C LYS A 143 18.50 4.17 -5.36
N ALA A 144 18.89 5.40 -5.00
CA ALA A 144 17.95 6.43 -4.56
C ALA A 144 16.99 6.83 -5.68
N VAL A 145 17.50 7.00 -6.91
CA VAL A 145 16.71 7.35 -8.08
C VAL A 145 15.72 6.25 -8.43
N ILE A 146 16.14 4.98 -8.46
CA ILE A 146 15.24 3.84 -8.71
C ILE A 146 14.14 3.77 -7.64
N ARG A 147 14.46 4.01 -6.36
CA ARG A 147 13.46 4.06 -5.28
C ARG A 147 12.50 5.25 -5.40
N ALA A 148 12.96 6.38 -5.92
CA ALA A 148 12.13 7.54 -6.17
C ALA A 148 11.19 7.27 -7.36
N LEU A 149 11.73 6.78 -8.48
CA LEU A 149 10.97 6.36 -9.66
C LEU A 149 9.93 5.27 -9.35
N ALA A 150 10.23 4.34 -8.44
CA ALA A 150 9.21 3.40 -7.98
C ALA A 150 7.95 4.10 -7.43
N LYS A 151 8.09 5.26 -6.79
CA LYS A 151 6.97 5.97 -6.15
C LYS A 151 6.21 6.91 -7.09
N VAL A 152 6.90 7.52 -8.04
CA VAL A 152 6.34 8.59 -8.89
C VAL A 152 6.38 8.28 -10.38
N GLY A 153 7.13 7.26 -10.77
CA GLY A 153 7.33 6.85 -12.15
C GLY A 153 6.07 6.27 -12.77
N ARG A 154 5.98 6.45 -14.08
CA ARG A 154 4.89 6.02 -14.95
C ARG A 154 5.48 5.11 -16.04
N GLU A 155 4.90 5.15 -17.22
CA GLU A 155 5.26 4.29 -18.34
C GLU A 155 6.73 4.44 -18.77
N ASP A 156 7.28 5.65 -18.78
CA ASP A 156 8.69 5.90 -19.14
C ASP A 156 9.64 5.28 -18.12
N ALA A 157 9.36 5.46 -16.84
CA ALA A 157 10.10 4.81 -15.77
C ALA A 157 10.01 3.28 -15.84
N ALA A 158 8.82 2.72 -16.14
CA ALA A 158 8.63 1.29 -16.28
C ALA A 158 9.49 0.71 -17.42
N ARG A 159 9.42 1.31 -18.62
CA ARG A 159 10.25 0.93 -19.78
C ARG A 159 11.74 1.04 -19.48
N HIS A 160 12.15 2.08 -18.76
CA HIS A 160 13.56 2.20 -18.38
C HIS A 160 13.98 1.10 -17.40
N MET A 161 13.15 0.72 -16.42
CA MET A 161 13.47 -0.35 -15.48
C MET A 161 13.71 -1.71 -16.17
N GLU A 162 13.01 -2.00 -17.27
CA GLU A 162 13.22 -3.20 -18.09
C GLU A 162 14.62 -3.24 -18.72
N SER A 163 15.16 -2.07 -19.05
CA SER A 163 16.51 -1.94 -19.62
C SER A 163 17.64 -2.00 -18.58
N VAL A 164 17.32 -1.98 -17.27
CA VAL A 164 18.32 -2.03 -16.20
C VAL A 164 18.83 -3.48 -16.06
N SER A 165 19.85 -3.82 -16.84
CA SER A 165 20.41 -5.18 -16.91
C SER A 165 21.46 -5.50 -15.84
N SER A 166 22.04 -4.49 -15.18
CA SER A 166 23.09 -4.68 -14.18
C SER A 166 22.60 -5.48 -12.95
N ASP A 167 23.24 -6.61 -12.66
CA ASP A 167 22.94 -7.50 -11.52
C ASP A 167 22.81 -6.74 -10.19
N ALA A 168 23.66 -5.72 -9.96
CA ALA A 168 23.63 -4.89 -8.75
C ALA A 168 22.30 -4.14 -8.51
N PHE A 169 21.48 -3.95 -9.55
CA PHE A 169 20.23 -3.19 -9.50
C PHE A 169 19.01 -3.97 -9.96
N GLN A 170 19.16 -5.13 -10.63
CA GLN A 170 18.04 -5.92 -11.16
C GLN A 170 16.93 -6.13 -10.13
N GLY A 171 17.25 -6.58 -8.91
CA GLY A 171 16.26 -6.80 -7.87
C GLY A 171 15.51 -5.53 -7.43
N LEU A 172 16.20 -4.38 -7.44
CA LEU A 172 15.60 -3.09 -7.10
C LEU A 172 14.75 -2.54 -8.25
N ALA A 173 15.21 -2.69 -9.49
CA ALA A 173 14.50 -2.29 -10.71
C ALA A 173 13.24 -3.12 -10.92
N ALA A 174 13.31 -4.44 -10.78
CA ALA A 174 12.14 -5.32 -10.83
C ALA A 174 11.10 -4.93 -9.76
N LYS A 175 11.53 -4.63 -8.54
CA LYS A 175 10.65 -4.12 -7.50
C LYS A 175 10.03 -2.78 -7.87
N ALA A 176 10.79 -1.86 -8.46
CA ALA A 176 10.28 -0.57 -8.91
C ALA A 176 9.22 -0.74 -10.02
N GLN A 177 9.47 -1.62 -11.00
CA GLN A 177 8.55 -1.93 -12.08
C GLN A 177 7.20 -2.43 -11.55
N LEU A 178 7.21 -3.38 -10.60
CA LEU A 178 5.97 -3.87 -9.96
C LEU A 178 5.20 -2.76 -9.23
N ILE A 179 5.92 -1.82 -8.60
CA ILE A 179 5.33 -0.69 -7.89
C ILE A 179 4.75 0.35 -8.85
N ILE A 180 5.34 0.53 -10.03
CA ILE A 180 4.83 1.42 -11.07
C ILE A 180 3.60 0.81 -11.75
N GLN A 181 3.69 -0.46 -12.18
CA GLN A 181 2.58 -1.17 -12.84
C GLN A 181 1.30 -1.17 -11.99
N ARG A 182 1.42 -1.43 -10.68
CA ARG A 182 0.26 -1.38 -9.78
C ARG A 182 -0.37 0.01 -9.68
N GLU A 183 0.40 1.10 -9.80
CA GLU A 183 -0.12 2.46 -9.67
C GLU A 183 -0.88 2.86 -10.94
N VAL A 184 -0.31 2.54 -12.11
CA VAL A 184 -0.97 2.69 -13.42
C VAL A 184 -2.31 1.95 -13.42
N LYS A 185 -2.29 0.66 -13.04
CA LYS A 185 -3.49 -0.18 -13.01
C LYS A 185 -4.51 0.25 -11.95
N ARG A 186 -4.11 0.97 -10.91
CA ARG A 186 -5.05 1.57 -9.95
C ARG A 186 -5.84 2.72 -10.55
N GLN A 187 -5.22 3.53 -11.42
CA GLN A 187 -5.88 4.67 -12.07
C GLN A 187 -6.96 4.24 -13.07
N GLU A 188 -6.81 3.07 -13.68
CA GLU A 188 -7.85 2.44 -14.52
C GLU A 188 -9.13 2.10 -13.73
N GLY A 189 -9.05 2.04 -12.40
CA GLY A 189 -10.18 1.74 -11.52
C GLY A 189 -10.56 0.26 -11.51
N GLY A 190 -11.86 -0.02 -11.36
CA GLY A 190 -12.42 -1.36 -11.48
C GLY A 190 -13.35 -1.74 -10.34
N ARG A 191 -14.20 -2.74 -10.60
CA ARG A 191 -15.19 -3.27 -9.64
C ARG A 191 -15.39 -4.76 -9.87
N ILE A 192 -15.86 -5.45 -8.82
CA ILE A 192 -16.35 -6.82 -8.96
C ILE A 192 -17.80 -6.77 -9.43
N ARG A 193 -18.12 -7.58 -10.45
CA ARG A 193 -19.46 -7.75 -10.99
C ARG A 193 -20.19 -8.86 -10.23
N GLY A 194 -20.70 -8.52 -9.05
CA GLY A 194 -21.45 -9.45 -8.20
C GLY A 194 -22.86 -9.77 -8.72
N ASP A 195 -23.35 -8.99 -9.68
CA ASP A 195 -24.65 -9.08 -10.31
C ASP A 195 -24.69 -10.10 -11.47
N LEU A 196 -23.54 -10.50 -12.00
CA LEU A 196 -23.46 -11.47 -13.08
C LEU A 196 -23.76 -12.88 -12.61
N GLN A 197 -24.55 -13.59 -13.42
CA GLN A 197 -24.78 -15.03 -13.29
C GLN A 197 -23.51 -15.80 -13.65
N LEU A 198 -23.13 -16.77 -12.83
CA LEU A 198 -22.05 -17.69 -13.16
C LEU A 198 -22.50 -18.68 -14.25
N PRO A 199 -21.62 -19.05 -15.20
CA PRO A 199 -22.01 -19.89 -16.33
C PRO A 199 -22.33 -21.33 -15.94
N SER A 200 -21.83 -21.77 -14.78
CA SER A 200 -22.07 -23.10 -14.22
C SER A 200 -21.97 -23.02 -12.71
N ALA A 201 -22.51 -24.04 -12.04
CA ALA A 201 -22.40 -24.15 -10.59
C ALA A 201 -20.94 -24.35 -10.18
N VAL A 202 -20.45 -23.49 -9.29
CA VAL A 202 -19.10 -23.56 -8.71
C VAL A 202 -19.20 -23.76 -7.20
N PRO A 203 -18.21 -24.43 -6.58
CA PRO A 203 -18.14 -24.44 -5.13
C PRO A 203 -17.93 -23.02 -4.61
N VAL A 204 -18.70 -22.65 -3.60
CA VAL A 204 -18.54 -21.41 -2.83
C VAL A 204 -18.37 -21.79 -1.36
N TRP A 205 -17.41 -21.16 -0.70
CA TRP A 205 -17.22 -21.27 0.74
C TRP A 205 -17.78 -20.04 1.44
N LEU A 206 -18.90 -20.21 2.12
CA LEU A 206 -19.40 -19.24 3.09
C LEU A 206 -18.57 -19.36 4.38
N ARG A 207 -17.99 -18.25 4.82
CA ARG A 207 -17.16 -18.20 6.03
C ARG A 207 -17.95 -17.62 7.19
N CYS A 208 -17.86 -18.24 8.36
CA CYS A 208 -18.45 -17.72 9.61
C CYS A 208 -17.45 -17.80 10.76
N ARG A 209 -17.85 -17.32 11.94
CA ARG A 209 -17.09 -17.62 13.16
C ARG A 209 -17.17 -19.11 13.46
N ARG A 210 -16.09 -19.66 14.02
CA ARG A 210 -16.05 -21.04 14.48
C ARG A 210 -17.20 -21.28 15.47
N GLY A 211 -17.90 -22.40 15.32
CA GLY A 211 -19.06 -22.79 16.14
C GLY A 211 -20.41 -22.31 15.59
N LEU A 212 -20.44 -21.48 14.53
CA LEU A 212 -21.68 -21.04 13.89
C LEU A 212 -22.00 -21.81 12.59
N GLU A 213 -21.23 -22.84 12.26
CA GLU A 213 -21.32 -23.54 10.98
C GLU A 213 -22.68 -24.21 10.79
N ASP A 214 -23.21 -24.87 11.82
CA ASP A 214 -24.50 -25.59 11.72
C ASP A 214 -25.67 -24.61 11.51
N LEU A 215 -25.61 -23.44 12.16
CA LEU A 215 -26.59 -22.37 11.96
C LEU A 215 -26.51 -21.79 10.55
N LEU A 216 -25.30 -21.61 10.02
CA LEU A 216 -25.08 -21.15 8.64
C LEU A 216 -25.51 -22.20 7.61
N VAL A 217 -25.29 -23.50 7.86
CA VAL A 217 -25.82 -24.59 7.02
C VAL A 217 -27.34 -24.53 6.97
N ALA A 218 -28.01 -24.41 8.12
CA ALA A 218 -29.46 -24.29 8.17
C ALA A 218 -29.95 -23.03 7.42
N GLU A 219 -29.27 -21.89 7.61
CA GLU A 219 -29.59 -20.64 6.90
C GLU A 219 -29.43 -20.80 5.39
N ALA A 220 -28.34 -21.41 4.93
CA ALA A 220 -28.09 -21.62 3.51
C ALA A 220 -29.16 -22.53 2.87
N ARG A 221 -29.58 -23.59 3.57
CA ARG A 221 -30.63 -24.51 3.08
C ARG A 221 -31.98 -23.82 2.93
N GLU A 222 -32.36 -22.97 3.90
CA GLU A 222 -33.59 -22.15 3.80
C GLU A 222 -33.56 -21.17 2.63
N LYS A 223 -32.37 -20.73 2.23
CA LYS A 223 -32.17 -19.87 1.06
C LYS A 223 -32.08 -20.64 -0.27
N GLY A 224 -32.21 -21.97 -0.23
CA GLY A 224 -32.24 -22.83 -1.42
C GLY A 224 -30.95 -23.61 -1.70
N TRP A 225 -29.89 -23.42 -0.92
CA TRP A 225 -28.65 -24.21 -1.03
C TRP A 225 -28.78 -25.51 -0.23
N LEU A 226 -29.54 -26.45 -0.78
CA LEU A 226 -29.85 -27.73 -0.10
C LEU A 226 -28.60 -28.60 0.14
N ASP A 227 -27.58 -28.46 -0.71
CA ASP A 227 -26.29 -29.14 -0.62
C ASP A 227 -25.34 -28.52 0.42
N ALA A 228 -25.77 -27.47 1.13
CA ALA A 228 -24.95 -26.79 2.13
C ALA A 228 -24.44 -27.78 3.18
N SER A 229 -23.13 -27.76 3.40
CA SER A 229 -22.43 -28.66 4.32
C SER A 229 -21.19 -28.02 4.94
N LYS A 230 -20.89 -28.41 6.18
CA LYS A 230 -19.66 -28.02 6.86
C LYS A 230 -18.49 -28.79 6.28
N VAL A 231 -17.47 -28.08 5.79
CA VAL A 231 -16.26 -28.70 5.21
C VAL A 231 -14.99 -28.39 6.01
N GLY A 232 -15.03 -27.40 6.90
CA GLY A 232 -13.91 -27.03 7.77
C GLY A 232 -14.34 -26.11 8.91
N GLU A 233 -13.38 -25.75 9.76
CA GLU A 233 -13.65 -24.79 10.84
C GLU A 233 -14.01 -23.42 10.27
N GLY A 234 -15.20 -22.92 10.62
CA GLY A 234 -15.76 -21.67 10.12
C GLY A 234 -16.05 -21.66 8.62
N ILE A 235 -16.17 -22.83 7.96
CA ILE A 235 -16.38 -22.94 6.51
C ILE A 235 -17.57 -23.86 6.21
N VAL A 236 -18.56 -23.29 5.53
CA VAL A 236 -19.71 -23.98 4.94
C VAL A 236 -19.59 -23.91 3.43
N GLN A 237 -19.60 -25.06 2.77
CA GLN A 237 -19.59 -25.16 1.31
C GLN A 237 -21.02 -25.24 0.78
N ILE A 238 -21.25 -24.55 -0.34
CA ILE A 238 -22.45 -24.65 -1.17
C ILE A 238 -22.03 -24.76 -2.64
N SER A 239 -22.92 -25.26 -3.49
CA SER A 239 -22.82 -25.12 -4.95
C SER A 239 -23.63 -23.91 -5.40
N HIS A 240 -23.02 -23.02 -6.19
CA HIS A 240 -23.68 -21.79 -6.63
C HIS A 240 -23.39 -21.50 -8.10
N ASP A 241 -24.44 -21.33 -8.89
CA ASP A 241 -24.40 -20.86 -10.28
C ASP A 241 -24.94 -19.43 -10.44
N GLY A 242 -25.46 -18.85 -9.36
CA GLY A 242 -26.11 -17.54 -9.34
C GLY A 242 -25.17 -16.35 -9.39
N ASN A 243 -25.74 -15.17 -9.14
CA ASN A 243 -24.99 -13.94 -8.93
C ASN A 243 -24.45 -13.87 -7.49
N LEU A 244 -23.19 -13.48 -7.35
CA LEU A 244 -22.49 -13.43 -6.06
C LEU A 244 -23.19 -12.52 -5.03
N ASP A 245 -23.93 -11.50 -5.46
CA ASP A 245 -24.68 -10.63 -4.56
C ASP A 245 -25.75 -11.37 -3.74
N LYS A 246 -26.30 -12.48 -4.27
CA LYS A 246 -27.27 -13.32 -3.53
C LYS A 246 -26.65 -14.01 -2.33
N LEU A 247 -25.34 -14.20 -2.30
CA LEU A 247 -24.64 -14.85 -1.18
C LEU A 247 -24.71 -14.00 0.11
N TRP A 248 -24.90 -12.69 -0.03
CA TRP A 248 -25.22 -11.80 1.10
C TRP A 248 -26.62 -12.06 1.69
N GLY A 249 -27.41 -12.96 1.12
CA GLY A 249 -28.64 -13.47 1.74
C GLY A 249 -28.39 -14.25 3.04
N CYS A 250 -27.20 -14.86 3.20
CA CYS A 250 -26.80 -15.55 4.43
C CYS A 250 -26.20 -14.55 5.42
N ARG A 251 -26.95 -14.14 6.45
CA ARG A 251 -26.55 -13.10 7.40
C ARG A 251 -25.54 -13.57 8.46
N ILE A 252 -25.45 -14.87 8.71
CA ILE A 252 -24.47 -15.45 9.63
C ILE A 252 -23.07 -15.50 9.01
N SER A 253 -23.00 -15.56 7.67
CA SER A 253 -21.73 -15.48 6.95
C SER A 253 -21.04 -14.13 7.22
N ILE A 254 -19.72 -14.15 7.42
CA ILE A 254 -18.89 -12.93 7.47
C ILE A 254 -18.50 -12.51 6.06
N THR A 255 -18.15 -13.48 5.22
CA THR A 255 -17.69 -13.30 3.85
C THR A 255 -17.79 -14.64 3.13
N PHE A 256 -17.48 -14.66 1.84
CA PHE A 256 -17.41 -15.89 1.06
C PHE A 256 -16.17 -15.91 0.16
N SER A 257 -15.83 -17.09 -0.34
CA SER A 257 -14.74 -17.29 -1.29
C SER A 257 -15.04 -18.36 -2.31
N LEU A 258 -14.31 -18.30 -3.43
CA LEU A 258 -14.32 -19.31 -4.48
C LEU A 258 -13.07 -20.19 -4.28
N PRO A 259 -13.20 -21.38 -3.65
CA PRO A 259 -12.10 -22.31 -3.48
C PRO A 259 -11.72 -22.96 -4.81
N VAL A 260 -10.43 -22.89 -5.16
CA VAL A 260 -9.87 -23.64 -6.29
C VAL A 260 -8.86 -24.64 -5.74
N PRO A 261 -9.06 -25.96 -5.92
CA PRO A 261 -8.10 -26.94 -5.45
C PRO A 261 -6.74 -26.71 -6.12
N PHE A 262 -5.66 -26.79 -5.35
CA PHE A 262 -4.33 -26.69 -5.94
C PHE A 262 -4.09 -27.85 -6.91
N MET A 263 -3.41 -27.55 -8.01
CA MET A 263 -3.00 -28.59 -8.98
C MET A 263 -1.94 -29.52 -8.38
N THR A 264 -1.08 -29.01 -7.49
CA THR A 264 -0.10 -29.79 -6.73
C THR A 264 -0.41 -29.71 -5.22
N PRO A 265 -0.32 -30.83 -4.47
CA PRO A 265 -0.81 -30.91 -3.10
C PRO A 265 0.18 -30.40 -2.03
N ASP A 266 1.20 -29.62 -2.40
CA ASP A 266 2.31 -29.23 -1.54
C ASP A 266 2.15 -27.85 -0.88
N GLY A 267 1.10 -27.09 -1.25
CA GLY A 267 0.83 -25.78 -0.64
C GLY A 267 1.92 -24.74 -0.89
N SER A 268 2.83 -25.01 -1.83
CA SER A 268 3.99 -24.18 -2.12
C SER A 268 3.58 -22.92 -2.87
N LEU A 269 4.46 -21.91 -2.87
CA LEU A 269 4.23 -20.71 -3.66
C LEU A 269 4.17 -21.05 -5.17
N ALA A 270 4.93 -22.05 -5.63
CA ALA A 270 4.90 -22.49 -7.02
C ALA A 270 3.53 -23.09 -7.36
N ALA A 271 2.97 -23.91 -6.46
CA ALA A 271 1.62 -24.44 -6.59
C ALA A 271 0.56 -23.34 -6.67
N LEU A 272 0.70 -22.31 -5.80
CA LEU A 272 -0.17 -21.13 -5.81
C LEU A 272 -0.08 -20.41 -7.16
N ALA A 273 1.12 -20.19 -7.70
CA ALA A 273 1.34 -19.50 -8.96
C ALA A 273 0.77 -20.28 -10.15
N THR A 274 1.07 -21.57 -10.24
CA THR A 274 0.54 -22.46 -11.27
C THR A 274 -0.98 -22.52 -11.24
N THR A 275 -1.58 -22.65 -10.04
CA THR A 275 -3.04 -22.72 -9.89
C THR A 275 -3.68 -21.38 -10.22
N LEU A 276 -3.11 -20.26 -9.78
CA LEU A 276 -3.63 -18.92 -10.07
C LEU A 276 -3.56 -18.59 -11.56
N GLY A 277 -2.47 -18.97 -12.24
CA GLY A 277 -2.27 -18.77 -13.67
C GLY A 277 -3.03 -19.76 -14.56
N ALA A 278 -3.79 -20.70 -13.98
CA ALA A 278 -4.59 -21.63 -14.77
C ALA A 278 -5.68 -20.88 -15.54
N LYS A 279 -5.83 -21.17 -16.84
CA LYS A 279 -6.81 -20.51 -17.73
C LYS A 279 -8.23 -20.39 -17.13
N PRO A 280 -8.80 -21.43 -16.47
CA PRO A 280 -10.13 -21.31 -15.87
C PRO A 280 -10.19 -20.28 -14.74
N VAL A 281 -9.13 -20.16 -13.93
CA VAL A 281 -9.06 -19.20 -12.82
C VAL A 281 -8.97 -17.77 -13.32
N ILE A 282 -8.14 -17.54 -14.34
CA ILE A 282 -8.01 -16.24 -15.00
C ILE A 282 -9.30 -15.84 -15.69
N ALA A 283 -9.94 -16.77 -16.40
CA ALA A 283 -11.22 -16.53 -17.05
C ALA A 283 -12.31 -16.17 -16.03
N LEU A 284 -12.36 -16.87 -14.90
CA LEU A 284 -13.29 -16.58 -13.80
C LEU A 284 -13.07 -15.17 -13.22
N LEU A 285 -11.82 -14.86 -12.83
CA LEU A 285 -11.49 -13.56 -12.24
C LEU A 285 -11.78 -12.40 -13.21
N SER A 286 -11.44 -12.59 -14.49
CA SER A 286 -11.69 -11.60 -15.54
C SER A 286 -13.19 -11.46 -15.84
N ALA A 287 -13.94 -12.56 -15.88
CA ALA A 287 -15.39 -12.52 -16.09
C ALA A 287 -16.12 -11.82 -14.93
N LEU A 288 -15.61 -11.92 -13.71
CA LEU A 288 -16.21 -11.29 -12.53
C LEU A 288 -15.67 -9.88 -12.22
N THR A 289 -14.82 -9.32 -13.08
CA THR A 289 -14.18 -8.02 -12.83
C THR A 289 -14.34 -7.09 -14.04
N ASP A 290 -14.81 -5.87 -13.78
CA ASP A 290 -14.65 -4.77 -14.74
C ASP A 290 -13.35 -4.03 -14.44
N GLY A 291 -12.52 -3.83 -15.47
CA GLY A 291 -11.18 -3.24 -15.34
C GLY A 291 -10.10 -4.27 -14.94
N PRO A 292 -8.92 -3.81 -14.52
CA PRO A 292 -7.82 -4.72 -14.21
C PRO A 292 -8.09 -5.54 -12.95
N VAL A 293 -7.78 -6.84 -13.00
CA VAL A 293 -7.89 -7.73 -11.85
C VAL A 293 -6.77 -7.45 -10.85
N ARG A 294 -7.10 -6.60 -9.87
CA ARG A 294 -6.19 -6.23 -8.78
C ARG A 294 -6.44 -7.11 -7.56
N TYR A 295 -5.39 -7.73 -7.04
CA TYR A 295 -5.47 -8.62 -5.89
C TYR A 295 -4.50 -8.22 -4.77
N ARG A 296 -4.77 -8.65 -3.54
CA ARG A 296 -3.76 -8.66 -2.47
C ARG A 296 -3.45 -10.08 -2.05
N LEU A 297 -2.18 -10.35 -1.80
CA LEU A 297 -1.78 -11.61 -1.18
C LEU A 297 -2.02 -11.61 0.32
N GLN A 298 -2.77 -12.61 0.77
CA GLN A 298 -3.03 -12.90 2.18
C GLN A 298 -2.30 -14.18 2.58
N LEU A 299 -1.01 -14.03 2.88
CA LEU A 299 -0.13 -15.10 3.37
C LEU A 299 0.46 -14.68 4.72
N PRO A 300 -0.34 -14.71 5.82
CA PRO A 300 0.08 -14.19 7.13
C PRO A 300 1.31 -14.92 7.70
N GLN A 301 1.51 -16.18 7.34
CA GLN A 301 2.63 -17.03 7.75
C GLN A 301 3.99 -16.58 7.17
N LEU A 302 4.00 -15.76 6.12
CA LEU A 302 5.23 -15.34 5.46
C LEU A 302 5.80 -14.04 6.03
N SER A 303 7.13 -13.99 6.13
CA SER A 303 7.86 -12.75 6.40
C SER A 303 7.67 -11.72 5.28
N ASN A 304 7.96 -10.44 5.55
CA ASN A 304 7.87 -9.40 4.52
C ASN A 304 8.79 -9.65 3.32
N ALA A 305 9.97 -10.24 3.54
CA ALA A 305 10.89 -10.61 2.46
C ALA A 305 10.32 -11.75 1.61
N ALA A 306 9.80 -12.80 2.24
CA ALA A 306 9.17 -13.93 1.56
C ALA A 306 7.90 -13.51 0.79
N LYS A 307 7.09 -12.59 1.34
CA LYS A 307 5.96 -11.99 0.62
C LYS A 307 6.40 -11.28 -0.66
N TRP A 308 7.50 -10.54 -0.62
CA TRP A 308 8.03 -9.88 -1.83
C TRP A 308 8.50 -10.88 -2.88
N GLN A 309 9.14 -11.97 -2.47
CA GLN A 309 9.52 -13.05 -3.37
C GLN A 309 8.29 -13.73 -4.00
N ALA A 310 7.24 -13.97 -3.20
CA ALA A 310 5.97 -14.50 -3.68
C ALA A 310 5.31 -13.56 -4.70
N VAL A 311 5.25 -12.26 -4.41
CA VAL A 311 4.71 -11.24 -5.34
C VAL A 311 5.48 -11.26 -6.66
N LYS A 312 6.81 -11.27 -6.61
CA LYS A 312 7.64 -11.31 -7.83
C LYS A 312 7.31 -12.55 -8.66
N MET A 313 7.39 -13.72 -8.04
CA MET A 313 7.17 -14.99 -8.74
C MET A 313 5.75 -15.10 -9.32
N LEU A 314 4.74 -14.59 -8.62
CA LEU A 314 3.37 -14.56 -9.13
C LEU A 314 3.20 -13.57 -10.28
N SER A 315 3.85 -12.41 -10.21
CA SER A 315 3.80 -11.43 -11.30
C SER A 315 4.52 -11.94 -12.55
N ASP A 316 5.60 -12.71 -12.39
CA ASP A 316 6.32 -13.35 -13.49
C ASP A 316 5.45 -14.46 -14.13
N ALA A 317 4.75 -15.26 -13.30
CA ALA A 317 3.90 -16.36 -13.76
C ALA A 317 2.56 -15.91 -14.33
N VAL A 318 1.99 -14.82 -13.80
CA VAL A 318 0.63 -14.36 -14.08
C VAL A 318 0.60 -12.83 -14.26
N PRO A 319 1.23 -12.29 -15.32
CA PRO A 319 1.42 -10.84 -15.49
C PRO A 319 0.13 -10.06 -15.72
N GLU A 320 -0.96 -10.73 -16.10
CA GLU A 320 -2.29 -10.13 -16.29
C GLU A 320 -2.99 -9.77 -14.97
N LEU A 321 -2.54 -10.36 -13.85
CA LEU A 321 -3.05 -10.05 -12.51
C LEU A 321 -2.11 -9.09 -11.78
N VAL A 322 -2.66 -8.11 -11.08
CA VAL A 322 -1.87 -7.05 -10.46
C VAL A 322 -1.94 -7.13 -8.94
N ASN A 323 -0.81 -7.34 -8.27
CA ASN A 323 -0.76 -7.28 -6.81
C ASN A 323 -0.82 -5.82 -6.30
N ASP A 324 -1.97 -5.44 -5.74
CA ASP A 324 -2.23 -4.16 -5.06
C ASP A 324 -2.70 -4.38 -3.59
N PRO A 325 -1.77 -4.25 -2.61
CA PRO A 325 -2.10 -4.38 -1.20
C PRO A 325 -3.04 -3.29 -0.65
N ARG A 326 -3.14 -2.13 -1.32
CA ARG A 326 -3.90 -0.96 -0.82
C ARG A 326 -5.30 -0.91 -1.39
N SER A 327 -5.42 -1.09 -2.69
CA SER A 327 -6.70 -1.06 -3.40
C SER A 327 -6.83 -2.37 -4.20
N SER A 328 -7.27 -3.42 -3.53
CA SER A 328 -7.47 -4.74 -4.12
C SER A 328 -8.95 -4.97 -4.34
N LEU A 329 -9.30 -5.49 -5.51
CA LEU A 329 -10.63 -6.05 -5.74
C LEU A 329 -10.73 -7.42 -5.09
N TRP A 330 -9.71 -8.24 -5.30
CA TRP A 330 -9.63 -9.60 -4.79
C TRP A 330 -8.64 -9.72 -3.64
N GLU A 331 -8.94 -10.59 -2.68
CA GLU A 331 -7.95 -11.13 -1.77
C GLU A 331 -7.67 -12.57 -2.18
N ILE A 332 -6.38 -12.89 -2.31
CA ILE A 332 -5.91 -14.22 -2.72
C ILE A 332 -5.06 -14.78 -1.60
N GLY A 333 -5.44 -15.94 -1.10
CA GLY A 333 -4.70 -16.68 -0.10
C GLY A 333 -4.61 -18.15 -0.43
N GLN A 334 -4.00 -18.90 0.49
CA GLN A 334 -4.04 -20.34 0.50
C GLN A 334 -4.60 -20.81 1.83
N CYS A 335 -5.31 -21.93 1.81
CA CYS A 335 -5.74 -22.58 3.04
C CYS A 335 -5.82 -24.09 2.84
N GLN A 336 -5.89 -24.81 3.97
CA GLN A 336 -6.00 -26.25 3.98
C GLN A 336 -7.36 -26.65 4.55
N VAL A 337 -8.08 -27.52 3.83
CA VAL A 337 -9.38 -28.04 4.24
C VAL A 337 -9.37 -29.55 3.96
N GLY A 338 -9.68 -30.36 4.98
CA GLY A 338 -9.63 -31.83 4.85
C GLY A 338 -8.26 -32.37 4.40
N GLY A 339 -7.17 -31.73 4.84
CA GLY A 339 -5.80 -32.10 4.44
C GLY A 339 -5.38 -31.63 3.05
N ARG A 340 -6.28 -31.06 2.24
CA ARG A 340 -6.00 -30.60 0.87
C ARG A 340 -5.81 -29.09 0.80
N TRP A 341 -4.94 -28.64 -0.09
CA TRP A 341 -4.66 -27.22 -0.32
C TRP A 341 -5.59 -26.60 -1.35
N PHE A 342 -6.03 -25.38 -1.06
CA PHE A 342 -6.91 -24.60 -1.93
C PHE A 342 -6.39 -23.17 -2.06
N LEU A 343 -6.53 -22.66 -3.29
CA LEU A 343 -6.44 -21.25 -3.63
C LEU A 343 -7.77 -20.63 -3.20
N ASP A 344 -7.69 -19.67 -2.29
CA ASP A 344 -8.84 -19.03 -1.69
C ASP A 344 -9.03 -17.65 -2.32
N LEU A 345 -9.99 -17.55 -3.27
CA LEU A 345 -10.29 -16.31 -3.98
C LEU A 345 -11.45 -15.58 -3.30
N ARG A 346 -11.18 -14.45 -2.67
CA ARG A 346 -12.18 -13.64 -1.95
C ARG A 346 -12.49 -12.35 -2.69
N PRO A 347 -13.77 -12.06 -3.00
CA PRO A 347 -14.17 -10.80 -3.63
C PRO A 347 -14.21 -9.66 -2.61
N LYS A 348 -13.03 -9.15 -2.22
CA LYS A 348 -12.85 -8.17 -1.14
C LYS A 348 -13.60 -6.85 -1.38
N ALA A 349 -13.64 -6.35 -2.62
CA ALA A 349 -14.26 -5.08 -2.96
C ALA A 349 -15.74 -5.22 -3.37
N LEU A 350 -16.34 -6.40 -3.25
CA LEU A 350 -17.77 -6.56 -3.46
C LEU A 350 -18.54 -5.93 -2.30
N ALA A 351 -19.53 -5.09 -2.62
CA ALA A 351 -20.31 -4.39 -1.62
C ALA A 351 -21.17 -5.37 -0.81
N ASP A 352 -21.11 -5.28 0.52
CA ASP A 352 -21.99 -6.02 1.44
C ASP A 352 -23.16 -5.13 1.88
N PRO A 353 -24.39 -5.35 1.38
CA PRO A 353 -25.53 -4.50 1.69
C PRO A 353 -26.13 -4.76 3.08
N ARG A 354 -25.81 -5.89 3.74
CA ARG A 354 -26.54 -6.40 4.91
C ARG A 354 -26.56 -5.47 6.12
N PHE A 355 -25.58 -4.58 6.22
CA PHE A 355 -25.38 -3.70 7.38
C PHE A 355 -25.12 -2.24 6.98
N SER A 356 -25.47 -1.85 5.75
CA SER A 356 -25.31 -0.49 5.22
C SER A 356 -25.96 0.58 6.10
N TYR A 357 -27.13 0.29 6.67
CA TYR A 357 -27.84 1.17 7.61
C TYR A 357 -27.14 1.39 8.97
N ARG A 358 -26.19 0.54 9.37
CA ARG A 358 -25.49 0.64 10.67
C ARG A 358 -24.22 1.48 10.64
N LEU A 359 -23.68 1.77 9.45
CA LEU A 359 -22.49 2.62 9.32
C LEU A 359 -22.78 4.07 9.74
N SER A 360 -24.04 4.48 9.73
CA SER A 360 -24.50 5.84 10.04
C SER A 360 -24.73 6.10 11.53
N ASP A 361 -25.20 5.11 12.30
CA ASP A 361 -25.98 5.43 13.51
C ASP A 361 -25.47 4.87 14.85
N VAL A 362 -24.65 3.81 14.93
CA VAL A 362 -24.19 3.30 16.25
C VAL A 362 -22.84 2.56 16.18
N PRO A 363 -21.82 2.94 16.97
CA PRO A 363 -20.68 2.07 17.25
C PRO A 363 -21.11 1.01 18.28
N ALA A 364 -21.70 -0.11 17.81
CA ALA A 364 -22.21 -1.17 18.70
C ALA A 364 -21.17 -2.29 18.93
N ALA A 365 -21.04 -2.69 20.19
CA ALA A 365 -20.13 -3.67 20.76
C ALA A 365 -20.37 -5.16 20.38
N SER A 366 -21.06 -5.45 19.27
CA SER A 366 -21.36 -6.83 18.85
C SER A 366 -21.19 -7.00 17.34
N HIS A 367 -20.41 -8.01 16.92
CA HIS A 367 -20.18 -8.27 15.50
C HIS A 367 -21.51 -8.65 14.80
N PRO A 368 -21.86 -8.02 13.66
CA PRO A 368 -23.18 -8.18 13.04
C PRO A 368 -23.59 -9.63 12.71
N SER A 369 -22.62 -10.48 12.35
CA SER A 369 -22.86 -11.90 12.10
C SER A 369 -23.24 -12.70 13.36
N ILE A 370 -22.72 -12.31 14.54
CA ILE A 370 -23.10 -12.92 15.83
C ILE A 370 -24.53 -12.49 16.19
N ALA A 371 -24.86 -11.21 15.98
CA ALA A 371 -26.23 -10.73 16.22
C ALA A 371 -27.24 -11.45 15.32
N ALA A 372 -26.90 -11.72 14.06
CA ALA A 372 -27.72 -12.53 13.16
C ALA A 372 -27.90 -13.97 13.68
N ALA A 373 -26.83 -14.60 14.17
CA ALA A 373 -26.89 -15.94 14.75
C ALA A 373 -27.77 -15.98 16.03
N LEU A 374 -27.63 -15.00 16.93
CA LEU A 374 -28.45 -14.90 18.14
C LEU A 374 -29.92 -14.64 17.82
N ALA A 375 -30.22 -13.76 16.87
CA ALA A 375 -31.59 -13.50 16.43
C ALA A 375 -32.26 -14.77 15.86
N ARG A 376 -31.49 -15.59 15.13
CA ARG A 376 -31.98 -16.87 14.61
C ARG A 376 -32.26 -17.87 15.73
N LEU A 377 -31.37 -17.99 16.72
CA LEU A 377 -31.60 -18.85 17.88
C LEU A 377 -32.85 -18.42 18.68
N ALA A 378 -33.05 -17.11 18.85
CA ALA A 378 -34.20 -16.55 19.55
C ALA A 378 -35.53 -16.66 18.78
N ALA A 379 -35.51 -16.91 17.47
CA ALA A 379 -36.73 -17.11 16.67
C ALA A 379 -37.19 -18.57 16.61
N VAL A 380 -36.36 -19.51 17.08
CA VAL A 380 -36.64 -20.96 17.12
C VAL A 380 -37.10 -21.41 18.51
N GLY A 381 -36.82 -20.62 19.55
CA GLY A 381 -37.38 -20.80 20.90
C GLY A 381 -38.60 -19.92 21.11
#